data_AF-A0A6L3VF49-F1
#
_entry.id   AF-A0A6L3VF49-F1
#
_cell.length_a   1.000
_cell.length_b   1.000
_cell.length_c   1.000
_cell.angle_alpha   90.00
_cell.angle_beta   90.00
_cell.angle_gamma   90.00
#
_symmetry.space_group_name_H-M   'P 1'
#
loop_
_entity.id
_entity.type
_entity.pdbx_description
1 polymer ?
#
loop_
_entity_poly.entity_id
_entity_poly.type
_entity_poly.pdbx_seq_one_letter_code
_entity_poly.pdbx_strand_id
1 'polypeptide(L)'
;LPAAGPAVPRGPVRVLACAGGGAVIDALETDPAGERCLAAPLDGGTAVIVPDELTGAVTALLAGTGPIGVSDLEEADAGAGALAGALRQAEDALAAARRTGRPVLRHADLPGQGVLGLLEPEAARAFAEALLAPLAAEDLVGTVRAYVAANGQGEAAARALGVHRHTLRSRIRKAAELLGRDLDDPAARAELWIALAVTSNEGGAIGRPGDSPSGPPEIA
;
A
#
# COMPACT_ATOMS: atom_id res chain seq x y z
N LEU A 1 38.23 -17.59 15.07
CA LEU A 1 37.13 -16.62 15.33
C LEU A 1 36.14 -16.79 14.19
N PRO A 2 34.86 -17.13 14.42
CA PRO A 2 33.93 -17.23 13.30
C PRO A 2 33.78 -15.83 12.69
N ALA A 3 33.81 -15.79 11.35
CA ALA A 3 33.64 -14.58 10.58
C ALA A 3 32.37 -13.85 11.07
N ALA A 4 32.51 -12.57 11.41
CA ALA A 4 31.38 -11.72 11.70
C ALA A 4 30.40 -11.87 10.53
N GLY A 5 29.15 -12.23 10.83
CA GLY A 5 28.07 -12.17 9.84
C GLY A 5 28.00 -10.76 9.23
N PRO A 6 27.30 -10.60 8.09
CA PRO A 6 27.23 -9.31 7.41
C PRO A 6 26.82 -8.23 8.41
N ALA A 7 27.69 -7.24 8.59
CA ALA A 7 27.48 -6.20 9.58
C ALA A 7 26.26 -5.37 9.15
N VAL A 8 25.23 -5.33 10.00
CA VAL A 8 24.09 -4.43 9.80
C VAL A 8 24.64 -3.01 9.71
N PRO A 9 24.26 -2.22 8.69
CA PRO A 9 24.73 -0.85 8.56
C PRO A 9 24.41 -0.06 9.83
N ARG A 10 25.35 0.78 10.29
CA ARG A 10 25.15 1.63 11.48
C ARG A 10 24.58 2.98 11.07
N GLY A 11 23.67 3.51 11.90
CA GLY A 11 23.01 4.80 11.68
C GLY A 11 21.62 4.65 11.06
N PRO A 12 21.05 5.74 10.53
CA PRO A 12 19.72 5.70 9.93
C PRO A 12 19.75 4.88 8.64
N VAL A 13 18.81 3.95 8.53
CA VAL A 13 18.66 3.01 7.41
C VAL A 13 17.26 3.07 6.83
N ARG A 14 17.14 2.57 5.60
CA ARG A 14 15.88 2.26 4.96
C ARG A 14 15.90 0.81 4.47
N VAL A 15 14.73 0.21 4.38
CA VAL A 15 14.52 -1.09 3.76
C VAL A 15 13.93 -0.89 2.38
N LEU A 16 14.53 -1.53 1.39
CA LEU A 16 14.02 -1.63 0.03
C LEU A 16 13.43 -3.01 -0.19
N ALA A 17 12.19 -3.10 -0.65
CA ALA A 17 11.62 -4.33 -1.20
C ALA A 17 11.69 -4.26 -2.71
N CYS A 18 12.47 -5.15 -3.32
CA CYS A 18 12.77 -5.13 -4.75
C CYS A 18 12.16 -6.35 -5.46
N ALA A 19 11.52 -6.14 -6.61
CA ALA A 19 10.92 -7.24 -7.37
C ALA A 19 11.94 -8.17 -8.04
N GLY A 20 13.17 -7.71 -8.26
CA GLY A 20 14.14 -8.35 -9.16
C GLY A 20 14.85 -9.61 -8.66
N GLY A 21 14.51 -10.13 -7.47
CA GLY A 21 15.07 -11.39 -6.94
C GLY A 21 16.61 -11.43 -7.03
N GLY A 22 17.15 -12.46 -7.69
CA GLY A 22 18.59 -12.64 -7.87
C GLY A 22 19.30 -11.48 -8.59
N ALA A 23 18.64 -10.83 -9.56
CA ALA A 23 19.24 -9.70 -10.28
C ALA A 23 19.55 -8.50 -9.38
N VAL A 24 18.86 -8.38 -8.25
CA VAL A 24 19.14 -7.35 -7.23
C VAL A 24 20.46 -7.65 -6.52
N ILE A 25 20.70 -8.92 -6.19
CA ILE A 25 21.93 -9.36 -5.53
C ILE A 25 23.11 -9.17 -6.48
N ASP A 26 22.97 -9.62 -7.72
CA ASP A 26 24.02 -9.47 -8.76
C ASP A 26 24.39 -7.99 -8.96
N ALA A 27 23.40 -7.09 -9.01
CA ALA A 27 23.65 -5.66 -9.16
C ALA A 27 24.40 -5.07 -7.95
N LEU A 28 24.03 -5.46 -6.73
CA LEU A 28 24.71 -5.00 -5.50
C LEU A 28 26.15 -5.51 -5.42
N GLU A 29 26.42 -6.75 -5.84
CA GLU A 29 27.79 -7.30 -5.83
C GLU A 29 28.72 -6.58 -6.83
N THR A 30 28.17 -5.94 -7.86
CA THR A 30 28.95 -5.21 -8.87
C THR A 30 29.26 -3.76 -8.53
N ASP A 31 28.69 -3.20 -7.45
CA ASP A 31 28.81 -1.79 -7.09
C ASP A 31 29.31 -1.59 -5.65
N PRO A 32 30.27 -0.68 -5.39
CA PRO A 32 30.75 -0.39 -4.03
C PRO A 32 29.66 0.03 -3.04
N ALA A 33 28.53 0.60 -3.52
CA ALA A 33 27.39 0.91 -2.67
C ALA A 33 26.76 -0.36 -2.05
N GLY A 34 26.84 -1.50 -2.75
CA GLY A 34 26.31 -2.78 -2.29
C GLY A 34 27.10 -3.37 -1.11
N GLU A 35 28.40 -3.07 -0.98
CA GLU A 35 29.22 -3.52 0.15
C GLU A 35 28.73 -3.01 1.51
N ARG A 36 28.00 -1.88 1.50
CA ARG A 36 27.41 -1.25 2.68
C ARG A 36 25.93 -1.61 2.88
N CYS A 37 25.39 -2.48 2.04
CA CYS A 37 24.01 -2.93 2.08
C CYS A 37 23.91 -4.37 2.61
N LEU A 38 22.77 -4.73 3.18
CA LEU A 38 22.47 -6.10 3.55
C LEU A 38 21.26 -6.58 2.75
N ALA A 39 21.48 -7.55 1.85
CA ALA A 39 20.42 -8.16 1.05
C ALA A 39 19.95 -9.49 1.66
N ALA A 40 18.64 -9.72 1.65
CA ALA A 40 18.03 -10.98 2.06
C ALA A 40 16.92 -11.36 1.07
N PRO A 41 16.75 -12.65 0.75
CA PRO A 41 15.66 -13.09 -0.10
C PRO A 41 14.30 -12.84 0.57
N LEU A 42 13.30 -12.43 -0.23
CA LEU A 42 11.90 -12.33 0.14
C LEU A 42 11.05 -13.22 -0.76
N ASP A 43 9.86 -13.57 -0.30
CA ASP A 43 8.89 -14.25 -1.16
C ASP A 43 8.50 -13.34 -2.34
N GLY A 44 8.99 -13.68 -3.53
CA GLY A 44 8.75 -12.90 -4.76
C GLY A 44 9.61 -11.64 -4.91
N GLY A 45 10.78 -11.56 -4.25
CA GLY A 45 11.72 -10.45 -4.38
C GLY A 45 12.97 -10.55 -3.52
N THR A 46 13.58 -9.39 -3.25
CA THR A 46 14.77 -9.24 -2.39
C THR A 46 14.59 -8.02 -1.49
N ALA A 47 14.79 -8.20 -0.19
CA ALA A 47 14.92 -7.11 0.78
C ALA A 47 16.35 -6.57 0.75
N VAL A 48 16.52 -5.26 0.78
CA VAL A 48 17.85 -4.64 0.92
C VAL A 48 17.79 -3.58 2.02
N ILE A 49 18.60 -3.75 3.06
CA ILE A 49 18.81 -2.74 4.09
C ILE A 49 19.93 -1.82 3.60
N VAL A 50 19.64 -0.53 3.49
CA VAL A 50 20.52 0.47 2.89
C VAL A 50 20.69 1.63 3.87
N PRO A 51 21.93 2.14 4.11
CA PRO A 51 22.14 3.41 4.79
C PRO A 51 21.36 4.54 4.10
N ASP A 52 20.71 5.42 4.86
CA ASP A 52 19.84 6.46 4.28
C ASP A 52 20.57 7.28 3.21
N GLU A 53 21.85 7.62 3.44
CA GLU A 53 22.65 8.40 2.51
C GLU A 53 22.92 7.69 1.17
N LEU A 54 22.82 6.36 1.12
CA LEU A 54 23.01 5.56 -0.10
C LEU A 54 21.69 5.22 -0.81
N THR A 55 20.54 5.51 -0.20
CA THR A 55 19.21 5.15 -0.74
C THR A 55 19.05 5.61 -2.20
N GLY A 56 19.46 6.84 -2.52
CA GLY A 56 19.37 7.36 -3.87
C GLY A 56 20.25 6.62 -4.89
N ALA A 57 21.48 6.28 -4.51
CA ALA A 57 22.41 5.56 -5.37
C ALA A 57 21.94 4.11 -5.59
N VAL A 58 21.54 3.42 -4.52
CA VAL A 58 21.08 2.03 -4.59
C VAL A 58 19.76 1.90 -5.35
N THR A 59 18.81 2.82 -5.17
CA THR A 59 17.57 2.81 -5.96
C THR A 59 17.83 3.05 -7.45
N ALA A 60 18.80 3.90 -7.80
CA ALA A 60 19.21 4.12 -9.20
C ALA A 60 19.91 2.89 -9.80
N LEU A 61 20.81 2.26 -9.05
CA LEU A 61 21.48 1.01 -9.42
C LEU A 61 20.46 -0.11 -9.72
N LEU A 62 19.44 -0.23 -8.86
CA LEU A 62 18.45 -1.30 -8.94
C LEU A 62 17.28 -0.99 -9.88
N ALA A 63 17.20 0.19 -10.47
CA ALA A 63 16.08 0.61 -11.33
C ALA A 63 15.82 -0.34 -12.52
N GLY A 64 16.86 -1.03 -13.01
CA GLY A 64 16.75 -2.02 -14.09
C GLY A 64 16.25 -3.41 -13.66
N THR A 65 16.14 -3.66 -12.35
CA THR A 65 15.77 -4.98 -11.79
C THR A 65 14.26 -5.11 -11.53
N GLY A 66 13.50 -4.03 -11.67
CA GLY A 66 12.06 -3.97 -11.49
C GLY A 66 11.62 -2.91 -10.48
N PRO A 67 10.32 -2.85 -10.14
CA PRO A 67 9.80 -1.90 -9.16
C PRO A 67 10.43 -2.07 -7.78
N ILE A 68 10.56 -0.96 -7.06
CA ILE A 68 11.14 -0.88 -5.72
C ILE A 68 10.19 -0.14 -4.78
N GLY A 69 9.88 -0.76 -3.64
CA GLY A 69 9.25 -0.10 -2.51
C GLY A 69 10.29 0.31 -1.47
N VAL A 70 10.14 1.51 -0.90
CA VAL A 70 11.10 2.08 0.08
C VAL A 70 10.38 2.34 1.40
N SER A 71 10.89 1.83 2.51
CA SER A 71 10.38 2.13 3.85
C SER A 71 10.60 3.59 4.25
N ASP A 72 10.04 3.97 5.40
CA ASP A 72 10.45 5.18 6.09
C ASP A 72 11.84 5.02 6.73
N LEU A 73 12.35 6.13 7.27
CA LEU A 73 13.66 6.16 7.92
C LEU A 73 13.58 5.45 9.27
N GLU A 74 14.46 4.50 9.50
CA GLU A 74 14.58 3.79 10.78
C GLU A 74 15.99 3.90 11.34
N GLU A 75 16.12 3.91 12.66
CA GLU A 75 17.42 3.79 13.31
C GLU A 75 17.85 2.33 13.36
N ALA A 76 19.04 1.99 12.85
CA ALA A 76 19.49 0.60 12.76
C ALA A 76 19.64 -0.11 14.12
N ASP A 77 19.73 0.65 15.23
CA ASP A 77 19.83 0.13 16.59
C ASP A 77 18.47 -0.06 17.29
N ALA A 78 17.36 0.30 16.64
CA ALA A 78 16.00 0.16 17.18
C ALA A 78 15.54 -1.32 17.35
N GLY A 79 16.35 -2.27 16.91
CA GLY A 79 16.15 -3.71 17.11
C GLY A 79 15.30 -4.39 16.04
N ALA A 80 15.13 -5.71 16.17
CA ALA A 80 14.51 -6.54 15.13
C ALA A 80 13.05 -6.19 14.82
N GLY A 81 12.30 -5.68 15.80
CA GLY A 81 10.90 -5.29 15.63
C GLY A 81 10.71 -4.08 14.70
N ALA A 82 11.58 -3.06 14.84
CA ALA A 82 11.58 -1.89 13.96
C ALA A 82 11.91 -2.27 12.51
N LEU A 83 12.92 -3.14 12.33
CA LEU A 83 13.29 -3.63 11.01
C LEU A 83 12.17 -4.46 10.35
N ALA A 84 11.44 -5.26 11.12
CA ALA A 84 10.27 -5.96 10.63
C ALA A 84 9.14 -4.99 10.22
N GLY A 85 8.99 -3.86 10.93
CA GLY A 85 8.10 -2.76 10.55
C GLY A 85 8.50 -2.13 9.21
N ALA A 86 9.76 -1.72 9.07
CA ALA A 86 10.28 -1.16 7.82
C ALA A 86 10.18 -2.12 6.64
N LEU A 87 10.38 -3.43 6.86
CA LEU A 87 10.18 -4.41 5.80
C LEU A 87 8.73 -4.43 5.31
N ARG A 88 7.75 -4.48 6.22
CA ARG A 88 6.32 -4.39 5.84
C ARG A 88 6.01 -3.10 5.08
N GLN A 89 6.55 -1.97 5.54
CA GLN A 89 6.39 -0.69 4.85
C GLN A 89 6.94 -0.71 3.42
N ALA A 90 8.11 -1.32 3.22
CA ALA A 90 8.74 -1.46 1.92
C ALA A 90 7.94 -2.40 1.00
N GLU A 91 7.41 -3.51 1.54
CA GLU A 91 6.55 -4.45 0.80
C GLU A 91 5.23 -3.79 0.35
N ASP A 92 4.59 -3.02 1.22
CA ASP A 92 3.39 -2.23 0.89
C ASP A 92 3.69 -1.23 -0.25
N ALA A 93 4.82 -0.54 -0.14
CA ALA A 93 5.27 0.41 -1.15
C ALA A 93 5.58 -0.30 -2.49
N LEU A 94 6.16 -1.50 -2.46
CA LEU A 94 6.43 -2.31 -3.65
C LEU A 94 5.13 -2.78 -4.31
N ALA A 95 4.17 -3.25 -3.52
CA ALA A 95 2.85 -3.66 -4.00
C ALA A 95 2.10 -2.48 -4.66
N ALA A 96 2.19 -1.28 -4.08
CA ALA A 96 1.63 -0.07 -4.67
C ALA A 96 2.40 0.38 -5.93
N ALA A 97 3.73 0.26 -5.96
CA ALA A 97 4.56 0.57 -7.13
C ALA A 97 4.16 -0.32 -8.33
N ARG A 98 4.01 -1.63 -8.09
CA ARG A 98 3.54 -2.61 -9.10
C ARG A 98 2.16 -2.25 -9.66
N ARG A 99 1.21 -1.87 -8.80
CA ARG A 99 -0.16 -1.50 -9.21
C ARG A 99 -0.21 -0.19 -10.00
N THR A 100 0.63 0.77 -9.66
CA THR A 100 0.63 2.12 -10.26
C THR A 100 1.60 2.27 -11.43
N GLY A 101 2.38 1.22 -11.74
CA GLY A 101 3.40 1.24 -12.80
C GLY A 101 4.58 2.17 -12.49
N ARG A 102 4.78 2.52 -11.21
CA ARG A 102 5.90 3.38 -10.80
C ARG A 102 7.17 2.54 -10.58
N PRO A 103 8.35 3.03 -11.02
CA PRO A 103 9.60 2.30 -10.79
C PRO A 103 10.01 2.31 -9.31
N VAL A 104 9.76 3.43 -8.61
CA VAL A 104 10.07 3.58 -7.18
C VAL A 104 8.91 4.28 -6.46
N LEU A 105 8.56 3.79 -5.28
CA LEU A 105 7.56 4.38 -4.40
C LEU A 105 8.03 4.29 -2.95
N ARG A 106 7.92 5.40 -2.22
CA ARG A 106 8.22 5.45 -0.79
C ARG A 106 6.96 5.18 0.02
N HIS A 107 7.11 4.59 1.18
CA HIS A 107 6.01 4.32 2.10
C HIS A 107 5.29 5.62 2.49
N ALA A 108 6.04 6.67 2.85
CA ALA A 108 5.52 8.02 3.10
C ALA A 108 4.68 8.61 1.96
N ASP A 109 4.90 8.19 0.70
CA ASP A 109 4.15 8.69 -0.46
C ASP A 109 2.84 7.91 -0.71
N LEU A 110 2.56 6.88 0.10
CA LEU A 110 1.36 6.07 -0.08
C LEU A 110 0.10 6.85 0.28
N PRO A 111 -0.98 6.69 -0.49
CA PRO A 111 -2.28 7.20 -0.09
C PRO A 111 -2.76 6.43 1.15
N GLY A 112 -2.95 7.14 2.27
CA GLY A 112 -3.38 6.53 3.53
C GLY A 112 -2.46 6.83 4.72
N GLN A 113 -1.26 7.38 4.50
CA GLN A 113 -0.29 7.77 5.53
C GLN A 113 -0.73 8.92 6.47
N GLY A 114 -1.99 9.34 6.36
CA GLY A 114 -2.63 10.22 7.33
C GLY A 114 -3.16 9.41 8.52
N VAL A 115 -4.43 9.64 8.88
CA VAL A 115 -5.08 9.00 10.04
C VAL A 115 -4.95 7.47 10.07
N LEU A 116 -4.88 6.77 8.93
CA LEU A 116 -4.75 5.31 8.93
C LEU A 116 -3.39 4.84 9.47
N GLY A 117 -2.32 5.60 9.26
CA GLY A 117 -0.99 5.29 9.79
C GLY A 117 -0.87 5.46 11.31
N LEU A 118 -1.86 6.09 11.96
CA LEU A 118 -1.95 6.21 13.42
C LEU A 118 -2.69 5.04 14.08
N LEU A 119 -3.28 4.14 13.30
CA LEU A 119 -4.02 3.00 13.81
C LEU A 119 -3.07 1.85 14.16
N GLU A 120 -3.32 1.17 15.28
CA GLU A 120 -2.64 -0.09 15.59
C GLU A 120 -2.98 -1.14 14.51
N PRO A 121 -1.99 -1.67 13.77
CA PRO A 121 -2.25 -2.48 12.57
C PRO A 121 -3.14 -3.70 12.83
N GLU A 122 -2.89 -4.42 13.93
CA GLU A 122 -3.62 -5.63 14.27
C GLU A 122 -5.09 -5.33 14.62
N ALA A 123 -5.30 -4.27 15.41
CA ALA A 123 -6.64 -3.83 15.80
C ALA A 123 -7.43 -3.30 14.59
N ALA A 124 -6.76 -2.54 13.72
CA ALA A 124 -7.35 -2.03 12.48
C ALA A 124 -7.77 -3.18 11.55
N ARG A 125 -6.92 -4.20 11.40
CA ARG A 125 -7.21 -5.38 10.58
C ARG A 125 -8.37 -6.18 11.14
N ALA A 126 -8.36 -6.49 12.44
CA ALA A 126 -9.45 -7.23 13.09
C ALA A 126 -10.79 -6.49 12.96
N PHE A 127 -10.79 -5.16 13.15
CA PHE A 127 -11.97 -4.33 12.92
C PHE A 127 -12.46 -4.40 11.47
N ALA A 128 -11.55 -4.26 10.50
CA ALA A 128 -11.89 -4.25 9.09
C ALA A 128 -12.44 -5.60 8.61
N GLU A 129 -11.83 -6.70 9.02
CA GLU A 129 -12.28 -8.06 8.72
C GLU A 129 -13.67 -8.32 9.32
N ALA A 130 -13.89 -7.95 10.59
CA ALA A 130 -15.19 -8.09 11.25
C ALA A 130 -16.28 -7.26 10.55
N LEU A 131 -15.98 -6.02 10.15
CA LEU A 131 -16.96 -5.14 9.49
C LEU A 131 -17.30 -5.63 8.08
N LEU A 132 -16.33 -6.15 7.33
CA LEU A 132 -16.51 -6.55 5.93
C LEU A 132 -16.99 -8.00 5.77
N ALA A 133 -16.85 -8.86 6.79
CA ALA A 133 -17.24 -10.27 6.72
C ALA A 133 -18.70 -10.51 6.26
N PRO A 134 -19.72 -9.81 6.77
CA PRO A 134 -21.10 -9.98 6.29
C PRO A 134 -21.27 -9.62 4.81
N LEU A 135 -20.52 -8.63 4.31
CA LEU A 135 -20.54 -8.22 2.91
C LEU A 135 -19.82 -9.22 2.01
N ALA A 136 -18.71 -9.79 2.49
CA ALA A 136 -17.93 -10.79 1.77
C ALA A 136 -18.74 -12.07 1.55
N ALA A 137 -19.52 -12.50 2.54
CA ALA A 137 -20.40 -13.66 2.45
C ALA A 137 -21.47 -13.55 1.35
N GLU A 138 -21.82 -12.33 0.94
CA GLU A 138 -22.87 -12.02 -0.04
C GLU A 138 -22.31 -11.40 -1.34
N ASP A 139 -20.98 -11.42 -1.53
CA ASP A 139 -20.28 -10.82 -2.68
C ASP A 139 -20.60 -9.32 -2.91
N LEU A 140 -20.75 -8.57 -1.81
CA LEU A 140 -21.11 -7.14 -1.83
C LEU A 140 -19.93 -6.20 -1.64
N VAL A 141 -18.74 -6.70 -1.27
CA VAL A 141 -17.55 -5.88 -1.01
C VAL A 141 -17.20 -5.00 -2.21
N GLY A 142 -17.20 -5.56 -3.43
CA GLY A 142 -16.93 -4.79 -4.66
C GLY A 142 -17.97 -3.71 -4.92
N THR A 143 -19.24 -3.98 -4.60
CA THR A 143 -20.33 -3.01 -4.77
C THR A 143 -20.21 -1.85 -3.79
N VAL A 144 -19.97 -2.15 -2.50
CA VAL A 144 -19.79 -1.14 -1.46
C VAL A 144 -18.53 -0.32 -1.71
N ARG A 145 -17.44 -0.95 -2.16
CA ARG A 145 -16.21 -0.27 -2.56
C ARG A 145 -16.45 0.80 -3.62
N ALA A 146 -17.19 0.47 -4.68
CA ALA A 146 -17.53 1.44 -5.73
C ALA A 146 -18.44 2.56 -5.21
N TYR A 147 -19.39 2.24 -4.33
CA TYR A 147 -20.28 3.23 -3.70
C TYR A 147 -19.52 4.22 -2.82
N VAL A 148 -18.64 3.73 -1.95
CA VAL A 148 -17.80 4.54 -1.08
C VAL A 148 -16.80 5.36 -1.89
N ALA A 149 -16.19 4.79 -2.93
CA ALA A 149 -15.31 5.53 -3.84
C ALA A 149 -16.04 6.68 -4.55
N ALA A 150 -17.33 6.49 -4.88
CA ALA A 150 -18.19 7.53 -5.43
C ALA A 150 -18.78 8.50 -4.37
N ASN A 151 -18.32 8.45 -3.12
CA ASN A 151 -18.83 9.23 -1.99
C ASN A 151 -20.37 9.12 -1.81
N GLY A 152 -20.91 7.91 -2.01
CA GLY A 152 -22.34 7.65 -1.93
C GLY A 152 -23.15 8.05 -3.18
N GLN A 153 -22.50 8.53 -4.25
CA GLN A 153 -23.20 8.89 -5.48
C GLN A 153 -23.58 7.63 -6.27
N GLY A 154 -24.83 7.18 -6.11
CA GLY A 154 -25.33 5.94 -6.71
C GLY A 154 -25.17 5.87 -8.23
N GLU A 155 -25.42 6.95 -8.97
CA GLU A 155 -25.25 6.91 -10.44
C GLU A 155 -23.81 6.73 -10.87
N ALA A 156 -22.87 7.39 -10.18
CA ALA A 156 -21.44 7.28 -10.46
C ALA A 156 -20.93 5.87 -10.13
N ALA A 157 -21.34 5.30 -8.99
CA ALA A 157 -21.00 3.95 -8.59
C ALA A 157 -21.58 2.88 -9.55
N ALA A 158 -22.83 3.05 -10.00
CA ALA A 158 -23.48 2.15 -10.94
C ALA A 158 -22.73 2.13 -12.28
N ARG A 159 -22.33 3.32 -12.76
CA ARG A 159 -21.53 3.47 -13.98
C ARG A 159 -20.16 2.81 -13.84
N ALA A 160 -19.47 3.01 -12.72
CA ALA A 160 -18.17 2.40 -12.45
C ALA A 160 -18.22 0.86 -12.41
N LEU A 161 -19.34 0.29 -11.93
CA LEU A 161 -19.56 -1.16 -11.89
C LEU A 161 -20.16 -1.75 -13.18
N GLY A 162 -20.57 -0.92 -14.15
CA GLY A 162 -21.27 -1.39 -15.35
C GLY A 162 -22.66 -1.99 -15.06
N VAL A 163 -23.32 -1.59 -13.97
CA VAL A 163 -24.64 -2.11 -13.57
C VAL A 163 -25.72 -1.03 -13.68
N HIS A 164 -26.99 -1.46 -13.74
CA HIS A 164 -28.11 -0.52 -13.73
C HIS A 164 -28.31 0.10 -12.33
N ARG A 165 -28.74 1.36 -12.27
CA ARG A 165 -29.00 2.09 -11.00
C ARG A 165 -29.91 1.36 -10.02
N HIS A 166 -30.90 0.61 -10.53
CA HIS A 166 -31.82 -0.15 -9.70
C HIS A 166 -31.13 -1.35 -9.02
N THR A 167 -30.23 -2.02 -9.73
CA THR A 167 -29.42 -3.13 -9.20
C THR A 167 -28.44 -2.63 -8.15
N LEU A 168 -27.80 -1.48 -8.39
CA LEU A 168 -26.94 -0.89 -7.36
C LEU A 168 -27.76 -0.59 -6.10
N ARG A 169 -28.91 0.08 -6.25
CA ARG A 169 -29.75 0.46 -5.11
C ARG A 169 -30.20 -0.75 -4.29
N SER A 170 -30.57 -1.87 -4.93
CA SER A 170 -30.95 -3.08 -4.19
C SER A 170 -29.76 -3.69 -3.45
N ARG A 171 -28.56 -3.71 -4.05
CA ARG A 171 -27.34 -4.20 -3.42
C ARG A 171 -26.89 -3.33 -2.23
N ILE A 172 -26.97 -2.01 -2.36
CA ILE A 172 -26.63 -1.09 -1.27
C ILE A 172 -27.63 -1.20 -0.12
N ARG A 173 -28.93 -1.37 -0.40
CA ARG A 173 -29.92 -1.65 0.65
C ARG A 173 -29.62 -2.96 1.38
N LYS A 174 -29.31 -4.02 0.64
CA LYS A 174 -28.92 -5.31 1.24
C LYS A 174 -27.66 -5.16 2.10
N ALA A 175 -26.67 -4.39 1.66
CA ALA A 175 -25.48 -4.08 2.45
C ALA A 175 -25.83 -3.32 3.74
N ALA A 176 -26.73 -2.33 3.69
CA ALA A 176 -27.21 -1.60 4.85
C ALA A 176 -27.87 -2.53 5.89
N GLU A 177 -28.72 -3.44 5.42
CA GLU A 177 -29.39 -4.44 6.25
C GLU A 177 -28.38 -5.39 6.93
N LEU A 178 -27.39 -5.89 6.18
CA LEU A 178 -26.36 -6.80 6.70
C LEU A 178 -25.47 -6.14 7.76
N LEU A 179 -25.16 -4.85 7.57
CA LEU A 179 -24.31 -4.10 8.49
C LEU A 179 -25.08 -3.50 9.67
N GLY A 180 -26.42 -3.45 9.58
CA GLY A 180 -27.24 -2.71 10.53
C GLY A 180 -26.93 -1.21 10.56
N ARG A 181 -26.53 -0.64 9.42
CA ARG A 181 -26.03 0.73 9.30
C ARG A 181 -26.64 1.44 8.10
N ASP A 182 -26.82 2.76 8.22
CA ASP A 182 -27.20 3.60 7.09
C ASP A 182 -25.95 3.97 6.28
N LEU A 183 -25.85 3.53 5.02
CA LEU A 183 -24.72 3.87 4.15
C LEU A 183 -24.81 5.30 3.58
N ASP A 184 -25.93 6.00 3.80
CA ASP A 184 -26.07 7.43 3.50
C ASP A 184 -25.54 8.31 4.65
N ASP A 185 -25.26 7.74 5.82
CA ASP A 185 -24.53 8.41 6.91
C ASP A 185 -23.03 8.59 6.54
N PRO A 186 -22.51 9.83 6.52
CA PRO A 186 -21.09 10.08 6.32
C PRO A 186 -20.17 9.32 7.30
N ALA A 187 -20.58 9.13 8.55
CA ALA A 187 -19.76 8.41 9.54
C ALA A 187 -19.63 6.92 9.18
N ALA A 188 -20.75 6.27 8.84
CA ALA A 188 -20.76 4.88 8.38
C ALA A 188 -19.92 4.70 7.10
N ARG A 189 -19.99 5.65 6.15
CA ARG A 189 -19.14 5.63 4.95
C ARG A 189 -17.66 5.80 5.27
N ALA A 190 -17.32 6.66 6.23
CA ALA A 190 -15.93 6.83 6.66
C ALA A 190 -15.37 5.55 7.28
N GLU A 191 -16.13 4.89 8.17
CA GLU A 191 -15.73 3.59 8.73
C GLU A 191 -15.55 2.52 7.65
N LEU A 192 -16.48 2.45 6.68
CA LEU A 192 -16.35 1.53 5.55
C LEU A 192 -15.15 1.86 4.68
N TRP A 193 -14.86 3.14 4.44
CA TRP A 193 -13.67 3.57 3.72
C TRP A 193 -12.40 3.12 4.44
N ILE A 194 -12.32 3.29 5.77
CA ILE A 194 -11.20 2.83 6.59
C ILE A 194 -11.04 1.31 6.48
N ALA A 195 -12.12 0.56 6.72
CA ALA A 195 -12.06 -0.91 6.67
C ALA A 195 -11.66 -1.44 5.29
N LEU A 196 -12.21 -0.83 4.23
CA LEU A 196 -11.80 -1.14 2.86
C LEU A 196 -10.34 -0.77 2.66
N ALA A 197 -9.85 0.38 3.12
CA ALA A 197 -8.47 0.81 2.89
C ALA A 197 -7.46 -0.12 3.57
N VAL A 198 -7.73 -0.50 4.82
CA VAL A 198 -6.91 -1.44 5.61
C VAL A 198 -6.80 -2.80 4.91
N THR A 199 -7.92 -3.34 4.39
CA THR A 199 -7.92 -4.63 3.67
C THR A 199 -7.43 -4.52 2.22
N SER A 200 -7.44 -3.32 1.63
CA SER A 200 -7.01 -3.06 0.26
C SER A 200 -5.52 -2.92 0.08
N ASN A 201 -4.79 -2.74 1.19
CA ASN A 201 -3.34 -2.82 1.18
C ASN A 201 -2.87 -4.21 0.68
N GLU A 202 -3.77 -5.20 0.65
CA GLU A 202 -3.55 -6.53 0.07
C GLU A 202 -4.13 -6.71 -1.36
N GLY A 203 -4.88 -5.74 -1.94
CA GLY A 203 -5.62 -6.08 -3.18
C GLY A 203 -6.42 -5.03 -3.97
N GLY A 204 -6.25 -3.71 -3.79
CA GLY A 204 -6.84 -2.76 -4.75
C GLY A 204 -7.18 -1.40 -4.18
N ALA A 205 -6.54 -0.35 -4.70
CA ALA A 205 -6.71 1.02 -4.20
C ALA A 205 -8.16 1.47 -4.34
N ILE A 206 -8.68 2.10 -3.28
CA ILE A 206 -9.92 2.87 -3.37
C ILE A 206 -9.55 4.14 -4.15
N GLY A 207 -9.81 4.14 -5.45
CA GLY A 207 -9.56 5.30 -6.30
C GLY A 207 -10.28 6.51 -5.74
N ARG A 208 -9.55 7.58 -5.44
CA ARG A 208 -10.12 8.90 -5.19
C ARG A 208 -10.64 9.44 -6.53
N PRO A 209 -11.93 9.78 -6.69
CA PRO A 209 -12.34 10.70 -7.72
C PRO A 209 -11.94 12.10 -7.23
N GLY A 210 -10.84 12.63 -7.77
CA GLY A 210 -10.28 13.91 -7.30
C GLY A 210 -9.34 14.63 -8.24
N ASP A 211 -8.71 13.97 -9.22
CA ASP A 211 -7.91 14.66 -10.24
C ASP A 211 -8.74 14.84 -11.51
N SER A 212 -9.64 15.83 -11.48
CA SER A 212 -9.96 16.51 -12.74
C SER A 212 -8.73 17.37 -13.09
N PRO A 213 -8.16 17.26 -14.30
CA PRO A 213 -7.22 18.28 -14.76
C PRO A 213 -8.01 19.59 -14.88
N SER A 214 -7.84 20.49 -13.92
CA SER A 214 -8.23 21.89 -14.07
C SER A 214 -7.28 22.58 -15.05
N GLY A 215 -7.40 22.21 -16.32
CA GLY A 215 -6.98 23.09 -17.41
C GLY A 215 -7.97 24.26 -17.48
N PRO A 216 -7.50 25.51 -17.60
CA PRO A 216 -8.40 26.63 -17.83
C PRO A 216 -9.17 26.41 -19.15
N PRO A 217 -10.42 26.90 -19.27
CA PRO A 217 -11.12 26.85 -20.55
C PRO A 217 -10.36 27.71 -21.56
N GLU A 218 -9.88 27.08 -22.63
CA GLU A 218 -9.53 27.82 -23.85
C GLU A 218 -10.82 28.40 -24.42
N ILE A 219 -10.90 29.72 -24.41
CA ILE A 219 -11.94 30.48 -25.09
C ILE A 219 -11.29 31.06 -26.35
N ALA A 220 -11.93 30.77 -27.49
CA ALA A 220 -11.68 31.21 -28.88
C ALA A 220 -10.77 30.31 -29.72
#